data_AF-A0A2W1NZL4-F1
#
_entry.id   AF-A0A2W1NZL4-F1
#
_cell.length_a   1.000
_cell.length_b   1.000
_cell.length_c   1.000
_cell.angle_alpha   90.00
_cell.angle_beta   90.00
_cell.angle_gamma   90.00
#
_symmetry.space_group_name_H-M   'P 1'
#
loop_
_entity.id
_entity.type
_entity.pdbx_description
1 polymer ?
#
loop_
_entity_poly.entity_id
_entity_poly.type
_entity_poly.pdbx_seq_one_letter_code
_entity_poly.pdbx_strand_id
1 'polypeptide(L)' 'MQHYKIDGTPTLLEKIRDKKPTDFEPTLIHGDCTIDDVLVYEGRISGIIDWSGGVYGDPRYDVS' A
#
# COMPACT_ATOMS: atom_id res chain seq x y z
N MET A 1 5.46 20.99 -20.93
CA MET A 1 4.86 20.30 -19.77
C MET A 1 4.42 18.93 -20.26
N GLN A 2 5.06 17.85 -19.82
CA GLN A 2 4.64 16.50 -20.22
C GLN A 2 3.38 16.14 -19.43
N HIS A 3 2.26 15.97 -20.12
CA HIS A 3 1.05 15.43 -19.51
C HIS A 3 1.24 13.91 -19.36
N TYR A 4 1.64 13.48 -18.17
CA TYR A 4 1.64 12.05 -17.85
C TYR A 4 0.22 11.52 -17.96
N LYS A 5 0.06 10.39 -18.64
CA LYS A 5 -1.20 9.67 -18.66
C LYS A 5 -1.47 9.18 -17.23
N ILE A 6 -2.58 9.61 -16.66
CA ILE A 6 -3.05 9.15 -15.34
C ILE A 6 -4.19 8.16 -15.54
N ASP A 7 -4.27 7.16 -14.67
CA ASP A 7 -5.35 6.18 -14.68
C ASP A 7 -6.59 6.66 -13.91
N GLY A 8 -6.46 7.80 -13.21
CA GLY A 8 -7.53 8.40 -12.43
C GLY A 8 -8.68 8.95 -13.28
N THR A 9 -9.91 8.68 -12.86
CA THR A 9 -11.13 9.26 -13.45
C THR A 9 -12.02 9.83 -12.34
N PRO A 10 -12.90 10.82 -12.63
CA PRO A 10 -13.86 11.33 -11.64
C PRO A 10 -14.72 10.21 -11.02
N THR A 11 -15.11 9.22 -11.83
CA THR A 11 -15.90 8.08 -11.36
C THR A 11 -15.13 7.18 -10.38
N LEU A 12 -13.81 7.04 -10.52
CA LEU A 12 -12.98 6.32 -9.53
C LEU A 12 -12.93 7.07 -8.19
N LEU A 13 -12.88 8.41 -8.23
CA LEU A 13 -12.92 9.24 -7.03
C LEU A 13 -14.25 9.12 -6.28
N GLU A 14 -15.38 9.14 -6.99
CA GLU A 14 -16.70 8.92 -6.39
C GLU A 14 -16.79 7.54 -5.72
N LYS A 15 -16.31 6.49 -6.39
CA LYS A 15 -16.28 5.13 -5.82
C LYS A 15 -15.49 5.06 -4.51
N ILE A 16 -14.32 5.72 -4.42
CA ILE A 16 -13.51 5.74 -3.18
C ILE A 16 -14.24 6.50 -2.06
N ARG A 17 -14.93 7.60 -2.38
CA ARG A 17 -15.70 8.37 -1.41
C ARG A 17 -16.87 7.58 -0.83
N ASP A 18 -17.57 6.84 -1.68
CA ASP A 18 -18.77 6.08 -1.30
C ASP A 18 -18.43 4.75 -0.62
N LYS A 19 -17.26 4.16 -0.95
CA LYS A 19 -16.78 2.88 -0.40
C LYS A 19 -15.66 3.06 0.61
N LYS A 20 -15.82 3.99 1.54
CA LYS A 20 -14.88 4.10 2.66
C LYS A 20 -14.88 2.79 3.47
N PRO A 21 -13.70 2.25 3.81
CA PRO A 21 -13.60 1.12 4.71
C PRO A 21 -14.22 1.46 6.06
N THR A 22 -14.77 0.45 6.75
CA THR A 22 -15.13 0.58 8.16
C THR A 22 -13.88 0.73 9.01
N ASP A 23 -14.01 1.28 10.22
CA ASP A 23 -12.89 1.39 11.16
C ASP A 23 -12.25 0.00 11.44
N PHE A 24 -10.94 0.00 11.63
CA PHE A 24 -10.13 -1.17 11.96
C PHE A 24 -9.01 -0.73 12.90
N GLU A 25 -8.56 -1.61 13.79
CA GLU A 25 -7.48 -1.29 14.73
C GLU A 25 -6.17 -1.01 13.97
N PRO A 26 -5.58 0.19 14.08
CA PRO A 26 -4.38 0.52 13.33
C PRO A 26 -3.14 -0.24 13.86
N THR A 27 -2.20 -0.53 12.97
CA THR A 27 -0.93 -1.18 13.25
C THR A 27 0.20 -0.54 12.43
N LEU A 28 1.45 -0.92 12.70
CA LEU A 28 2.55 -0.59 11.79
C LEU A 28 2.33 -1.29 10.45
N ILE A 29 2.28 -0.50 9.37
CA ILE A 29 2.23 -0.95 7.99
C ILE A 29 3.51 -0.54 7.23
N HIS A 30 3.86 -1.29 6.19
CA HIS A 30 4.92 -1.01 5.24
C HIS A 30 4.55 0.15 4.31
N GLY A 31 3.31 0.19 3.82
CA GLY A 31 2.81 1.22 2.92
C GLY A 31 3.14 0.99 1.44
N ASP A 32 3.89 -0.06 1.12
CA ASP A 32 4.11 -0.60 -0.22
C ASP A 32 4.55 -2.06 -0.11
N CYS A 33 3.74 -2.94 0.51
CA CYS A 33 4.18 -4.29 0.88
C CYS A 33 4.18 -5.26 -0.32
N THR A 34 5.09 -5.06 -1.27
CA THR A 34 5.19 -5.91 -2.48
C THR A 34 6.27 -6.99 -2.34
N ILE A 35 6.26 -8.00 -3.21
CA ILE A 35 7.28 -9.06 -3.22
C ILE A 35 8.67 -8.54 -3.61
N ASP A 36 8.73 -7.42 -4.35
CA ASP A 36 9.98 -6.82 -4.79
C ASP A 36 10.76 -6.20 -3.63
N ASP A 37 10.07 -5.88 -2.52
CA ASP A 37 10.62 -5.32 -1.30
C ASP A 37 11.02 -6.36 -0.26
N VAL A 38 10.81 -7.65 -0.56
CA VAL A 38 11.13 -8.77 0.34
C VAL A 38 12.47 -9.39 -0.03
N LEU A 39 13.42 -9.35 0.90
CA LEU A 39 14.69 -10.03 0.75
C LEU A 39 14.58 -11.49 1.21
N VAL A 40 15.14 -12.41 0.41
CA VAL A 40 15.20 -13.84 0.72
C VAL A 40 16.66 -14.30 0.74
N TYR A 41 17.04 -15.00 1.80
CA TYR A 41 18.35 -15.62 1.94
C TYR A 41 18.18 -17.07 2.41
N GLU A 42 18.80 -18.01 1.69
CA GLU A 42 18.73 -19.46 1.98
C GLU A 42 17.29 -19.98 2.17
N GLY A 43 16.36 -19.51 1.34
CA GLY A 43 14.96 -19.92 1.39
C GLY A 43 14.16 -19.34 2.56
N ARG A 44 14.72 -18.36 3.29
CA ARG A 44 14.06 -17.65 4.40
C ARG A 44 13.95 -16.17 4.08
N ILE A 45 12.87 -15.54 4.54
CA ILE A 45 12.78 -14.07 4.53
C ILE A 45 13.87 -13.53 5.44
N SER A 46 14.72 -12.66 4.89
CA SER A 46 15.87 -12.06 5.59
C SER A 46 15.66 -10.59 5.91
N GLY A 47 14.70 -9.92 5.27
CA GLY A 47 14.35 -8.54 5.55
C GLY A 47 13.26 -8.00 4.64
N ILE A 48 12.75 -6.82 5.01
CA ILE A 48 11.83 -6.02 4.20
C ILE A 48 12.45 -4.62 4.09
N ILE A 49 12.52 -4.07 2.87
CA ILE A 49 13.16 -2.79 2.56
C ILE A 49 12.15 -1.80 1.97
N ASP A 50 12.57 -0.55 1.76
CA ASP A 50 11.72 0.55 1.27
C ASP A 50 10.55 0.95 2.20
N TRP A 51 10.88 1.18 3.47
CA TRP A 51 9.96 1.68 4.49
C TRP A 51 9.56 3.15 4.33
N SER A 52 9.73 3.76 3.15
CA SER A 52 9.43 5.18 2.93
C SER A 52 7.93 5.48 3.10
N GLY A 53 7.06 4.50 2.83
CA GLY A 53 5.62 4.52 3.09
C GLY A 53 5.20 4.07 4.50
N GLY A 54 6.15 3.67 5.34
CA GLY A 54 5.88 3.03 6.63
C GLY A 54 5.19 3.96 7.62
N VAL A 55 4.05 3.53 8.17
CA VAL A 55 3.23 4.37 9.06
C VAL A 55 2.40 3.52 10.02
N TYR A 56 1.85 4.14 11.07
CA TYR A 56 0.80 3.55 11.88
C TYR A 56 -0.55 3.77 11.17
N GLY A 57 -1.14 2.70 10.63
CA GLY A 57 -2.27 2.77 9.72
C GLY A 57 -3.10 1.48 9.65
N ASP A 58 -4.01 1.41 8.70
CA ASP A 58 -4.91 0.29 8.51
C ASP A 58 -4.17 -0.93 7.93
N PRO A 59 -4.12 -2.09 8.62
CA PRO A 59 -3.38 -3.27 8.16
C PRO A 59 -3.85 -3.80 6.81
N ARG A 60 -5.10 -3.53 6.42
CA ARG A 60 -5.64 -4.01 5.14
C ARG A 60 -4.88 -3.43 3.94
N TYR A 61 -4.16 -2.33 4.14
CA TYR A 61 -3.36 -1.70 3.10
C TYR A 61 -2.19 -2.58 2.61
N ASP A 62 -1.53 -3.31 3.51
CA ASP A 62 -0.39 -4.18 3.15
C ASP A 62 -0.81 -5.59 2.72
N VAL A 63 -2.06 -5.99 2.97
CA VAL A 63 -2.55 -7.36 2.74
C VAL A 63 -3.14 -7.54 1.34
N SER A 64 -3.53 -6.45 0.68
CA SER A 64 -4.26 -6.44 -0.60
C SER A 64 -3.36 -6.39 -1.81
#